data_AF-A0A5D0XK61-F1
#
_entry.id   AF-A0A5D0XK61-F1
#
_cell.length_a   1.000
_cell.length_b   1.000
_cell.length_c   1.000
_cell.angle_alpha   90.00
_cell.angle_beta   90.00
_cell.angle_gamma   90.00
#
_symmetry.space_group_name_H-M   'P 1'
#
loop_
_entity.id
_entity.type
_entity.pdbx_description
1 polymer ?
#
loop_
_entity_poly.entity_id
_entity_poly.type
_entity_poly.pdbx_seq_one_letter_code
_entity_poly.pdbx_strand_id
1 'polypeptide(L)'
;MWVTAEEEAQLLVRAEREGVTVPRLLVAAATSETVETPTERRAVIVELMALHRLLASVSNNVNQIARHANAGDEFPQDAKAALAYVRQVAQRIELIIDGINT
;
A
#
# COMPACT_ATOMS: atom_id res chain seq x y z
N MET A 1 -7.42 -21.07 -29.79
CA MET A 1 -8.69 -20.62 -29.17
C MET A 1 -8.81 -19.14 -29.45
N TRP A 2 -9.98 -18.64 -29.86
CA TRP A 2 -10.18 -17.23 -30.17
C TRP A 2 -10.74 -16.51 -28.95
N VAL A 3 -10.39 -15.23 -28.77
CA VAL A 3 -10.91 -14.36 -27.71
C VAL A 3 -12.40 -14.12 -27.97
N THR A 4 -13.23 -14.38 -26.97
CA THR A 4 -14.66 -14.06 -27.01
C THR A 4 -14.89 -12.55 -26.81
N ALA A 5 -16.05 -12.04 -27.22
CA ALA A 5 -16.38 -10.61 -27.05
C ALA A 5 -16.34 -10.15 -25.58
N GLU A 6 -16.67 -11.05 -24.65
CA GLU A 6 -16.60 -10.77 -23.21
C GLU A 6 -15.14 -10.66 -22.73
N GLU A 7 -14.28 -11.59 -23.14
CA GLU A 7 -12.85 -11.53 -22.83
C GLU A 7 -12.18 -10.31 -23.46
N GLU A 8 -12.60 -9.90 -24.66
CA GLU A 8 -12.14 -8.68 -25.31
C GLU A 8 -12.55 -7.42 -24.53
N ALA A 9 -13.78 -7.35 -24.03
CA ALA A 9 -14.23 -6.24 -23.18
C ALA A 9 -13.42 -6.15 -21.88
N GLN A 10 -13.14 -7.28 -21.25
CA GLN A 10 -12.30 -7.34 -20.05
C GLN A 10 -10.86 -6.87 -20.32
N LEU A 11 -10.29 -7.25 -21.46
CA LEU A 11 -8.97 -6.79 -21.88
C LEU A 11 -8.93 -5.29 -22.12
N LEU A 12 -9.97 -4.72 -22.74
CA LEU A 12 -10.10 -3.28 -22.96
C LEU A 12 -10.16 -2.50 -21.65
N VAL A 13 -11.00 -2.93 -20.70
CA VAL A 13 -11.11 -2.29 -19.38
C VAL A 13 -9.78 -2.34 -18.63
N ARG A 14 -9.09 -3.48 -18.68
CA ARG A 14 -7.79 -3.64 -18.03
C ARG A 14 -6.71 -2.78 -18.68
N ALA A 15 -6.68 -2.72 -20.01
CA ALA A 15 -5.73 -1.92 -20.77
C ALA A 15 -5.91 -0.42 -20.50
N GLU A 16 -7.16 0.06 -20.43
CA GLU A 16 -7.49 1.43 -20.06
C GLU A 16 -7.01 1.76 -18.64
N ARG A 17 -7.31 0.89 -17.67
CA ARG A 17 -6.87 1.06 -16.27
C ARG A 17 -5.35 1.12 -16.13
N GLU A 18 -4.63 0.35 -16.94
CA GLU A 18 -3.16 0.29 -16.93
C GLU A 18 -2.51 1.33 -17.88
N GLY A 19 -3.31 2.13 -18.61
CA GLY A 19 -2.82 3.18 -19.51
C GLY A 19 -2.02 2.65 -20.72
N VAL A 20 -2.31 1.43 -21.17
CA VAL A 20 -1.60 0.75 -22.25
C VAL A 20 -2.56 0.23 -23.31
N THR A 21 -2.07 -0.10 -24.50
CA THR A 21 -2.87 -0.78 -25.53
C THR A 21 -3.08 -2.26 -25.18
N VAL A 22 -4.20 -2.86 -25.61
CA VAL A 22 -4.48 -4.30 -25.44
C VAL A 22 -3.34 -5.20 -25.95
N PRO A 23 -2.73 -4.99 -27.15
CA PRO A 23 -1.60 -5.80 -27.58
C PRO A 23 -0.38 -5.71 -26.66
N ARG A 24 -0.05 -4.51 -26.16
CA ARG A 24 1.06 -4.29 -25.21
C ARG A 24 0.81 -5.00 -23.88
N LEU A 25 -0.44 -4.98 -23.40
CA LEU A 25 -0.89 -5.68 -22.20
C LEU A 25 -0.72 -7.21 -22.36
N LEU A 26 -1.19 -7.76 -23.48
CA LEU A 26 -1.09 -9.20 -23.75
C LEU A 26 0.36 -9.67 -23.88
N VAL A 27 1.21 -8.90 -24.58
CA VAL A 27 2.65 -9.21 -24.68
C VAL A 27 3.30 -9.15 -23.30
N ALA A 28 3.04 -8.10 -22.52
CA ALA A 28 3.59 -7.97 -21.17
C ALA A 28 3.19 -9.15 -20.27
N ALA A 29 1.92 -9.55 -20.30
CA ALA A 29 1.43 -10.68 -19.52
C ALA A 29 2.01 -12.03 -19.97
N ALA A 30 2.19 -12.21 -21.28
CA ALA A 30 2.76 -13.43 -21.85
C ALA A 30 4.28 -13.56 -21.67
N THR A 31 5.00 -12.42 -21.58
CA THR A 31 6.47 -12.38 -21.42
C THR A 31 6.90 -12.04 -19.99
N SER A 32 5.97 -11.75 -19.09
CA SER A 32 6.27 -11.52 -17.68
C SER A 32 6.78 -12.83 -17.08
N GLU A 33 8.09 -12.91 -16.84
CA GLU A 33 8.71 -14.02 -16.08
C GLU A 33 8.27 -14.04 -14.61
N THR A 34 7.69 -12.94 -14.12
CA THR A 34 7.16 -12.80 -12.77
C THR A 34 5.71 -13.28 -12.71
N VAL A 35 5.54 -14.58 -12.51
CA VAL A 35 4.47 -15.04 -11.62
C VAL A 35 5.00 -14.78 -10.22
N GLU A 36 4.67 -13.64 -9.60
CA GLU A 36 4.91 -13.50 -8.16
C GLU A 36 4.23 -14.70 -7.51
N THR A 37 5.05 -15.60 -6.97
CA THR A 37 4.55 -16.79 -6.32
C THR A 37 3.73 -16.33 -5.11
N PRO A 38 2.70 -17.09 -4.70
CA PRO A 38 1.94 -16.77 -3.49
C PRO A 38 2.83 -16.51 -2.26
N THR A 39 4.02 -17.12 -2.23
CA THR A 39 5.06 -16.92 -1.22
C THR A 39 5.68 -15.53 -1.26
N GLU A 40 6.01 -15.00 -2.44
CA GLU A 40 6.60 -13.65 -2.60
C GLU A 40 5.57 -12.57 -2.24
N ARG A 41 4.31 -12.73 -2.67
CA ARG A 41 3.19 -11.86 -2.25
C ARG A 41 3.01 -11.89 -0.73
N ARG A 42 3.11 -13.07 -0.11
CA ARG A 42 3.03 -13.22 1.35
C ARG A 42 4.20 -12.53 2.06
N ALA A 43 5.41 -12.61 1.53
CA ALA A 43 6.59 -11.98 2.09
C ALA A 43 6.45 -10.45 2.11
N VAL A 44 5.99 -9.86 1.02
CA VAL A 44 5.71 -8.42 0.92
C VAL A 44 4.65 -7.97 1.93
N ILE A 45 3.55 -8.73 2.07
CA ILE A 45 2.50 -8.44 3.08
C ILE A 45 3.09 -8.50 4.51
N VAL A 46 3.92 -9.50 4.81
CA VAL A 46 4.55 -9.64 6.14
C VAL A 46 5.45 -8.44 6.44
N GLU A 47 6.21 -7.97 5.46
CA GLU A 47 7.09 -6.80 5.60
C GLU A 47 6.29 -5.51 5.80
N LEU A 48 5.22 -5.30 5.03
CA LEU A 48 4.28 -4.19 5.21
C LEU A 48 3.64 -4.19 6.60
N MET A 49 3.23 -5.36 7.10
CA MET A 49 2.69 -5.50 8.47
C MET A 49 3.75 -5.21 9.55
N ALA A 50 5.01 -5.57 9.32
CA ALA A 50 6.10 -5.23 10.22
C ALA A 50 6.33 -3.71 10.27
N LEU A 51 6.36 -3.06 9.10
CA LEU A 51 6.50 -1.61 9.00
C LEU A 51 5.32 -0.87 9.65
N HIS A 52 4.09 -1.34 9.45
CA HIS A 52 2.90 -0.79 10.11
C HIS A 52 3.02 -0.83 11.65
N ARG A 53 3.46 -1.96 12.21
CA ARG A 53 3.65 -2.11 13.66
C ARG A 53 4.73 -1.17 14.21
N LEU A 54 5.84 -1.02 13.49
CA LEU A 54 6.89 -0.05 13.85
C LEU A 54 6.34 1.37 13.87
N LEU A 55 5.54 1.73 12.87
CA LEU A 55 4.94 3.06 12.76
C LEU A 55 3.93 3.34 13.88
N ALA A 56 3.13 2.35 14.26
CA ALA A 56 2.24 2.42 15.42
C ALA A 56 3.01 2.59 16.74
N SER A 57 4.15 1.88 16.89
CA SER A 57 5.04 2.03 18.05
C SER A 57 5.62 3.45 18.14
N VAL A 58 6.12 3.99 17.02
CA VAL A 58 6.63 5.37 16.94
C VAL A 58 5.53 6.38 17.30
N SER A 59 4.30 6.20 16.78
CA SER A 59 3.15 7.06 17.14
C SER A 59 2.89 7.10 18.65
N ASN A 60 2.91 5.93 19.28
CA ASN A 60 2.70 5.81 20.72
C ASN A 60 3.82 6.49 21.51
N ASN A 61 5.07 6.34 21.07
CA ASN A 61 6.22 6.95 21.71
C ASN A 61 6.17 8.49 21.63
N VAL A 62 5.83 9.03 20.45
CA VAL A 62 5.61 10.47 20.26
C VAL A 62 4.48 10.99 21.16
N ASN A 63 3.36 10.25 21.25
CA ASN A 63 2.25 10.60 22.13
C ASN A 63 2.61 10.54 23.62
N GLN A 64 3.51 9.65 24.03
CA GLN A 64 4.03 9.60 25.41
C GLN A 64 4.97 10.77 25.71
N ILE A 65 5.93 11.08 24.82
CA ILE A 65 6.85 12.23 24.96
C ILE A 65 6.05 13.52 25.10
N ALA A 66 5.04 13.67 24.28
CA ALA A 66 4.10 14.77 24.33
C ALA A 66 3.33 14.90 25.66
N ARG A 67 2.77 13.80 26.17
CA ARG A 67 2.09 13.79 27.47
C ARG A 67 3.06 14.14 28.60
N HIS A 68 4.30 13.67 28.51
CA HIS A 68 5.35 13.98 29.48
C HIS A 68 5.77 15.45 29.41
N ALA A 69 5.87 16.03 28.20
CA ALA A 69 6.15 17.46 27.99
C ALA A 69 5.00 18.36 28.50
N ASN A 70 3.75 17.93 28.32
CA ASN A 70 2.55 18.60 28.85
C ASN A 70 2.43 18.55 30.39
N ALA A 71 3.33 17.88 31.11
CA ALA A 71 3.44 18.02 32.56
C ALA A 71 4.08 19.37 32.97
N GLY A 72 4.45 20.24 32.01
CA GLY A 72 5.03 21.55 32.28
C GLY A 72 4.65 22.69 31.31
N ASP A 73 4.42 22.46 30.01
CA ASP A 73 3.87 23.48 29.09
C ASP A 73 3.48 22.88 27.73
N GLU A 74 2.72 23.64 26.94
CA GLU A 74 2.09 23.36 25.64
C GLU A 74 2.80 22.33 24.70
N PHE A 75 2.07 21.30 24.28
CA PHE A 75 2.51 20.28 23.31
C PHE A 75 3.10 20.93 22.03
N PRO A 76 4.39 20.70 21.70
CA PRO A 76 5.04 21.34 20.55
C PRO A 76 4.31 21.04 19.24
N GLN A 77 4.00 22.08 18.46
CA GLN A 77 3.24 21.92 17.21
C GLN A 77 3.89 20.92 16.24
N ASP A 78 5.23 20.87 16.21
CA ASP A 78 6.01 19.93 15.40
C ASP A 78 5.72 18.46 15.75
N ALA A 79 5.53 18.15 17.03
CA ALA A 79 5.19 16.81 17.47
C ALA A 79 3.75 16.42 17.06
N LYS A 80 2.82 17.38 16.97
CA LYS A 80 1.45 17.13 16.48
C LYS A 80 1.47 16.85 14.98
N ALA A 81 2.24 17.63 14.23
CA ALA A 81 2.43 17.45 12.79
C ALA A 81 3.08 16.09 12.48
N ALA A 82 4.12 15.71 13.22
CA ALA A 82 4.76 14.40 13.09
C ALA A 82 3.77 13.26 13.35
N LEU A 83 2.96 13.34 14.42
CA LEU A 83 1.97 12.31 14.72
C LEU A 83 0.88 12.20 13.64
N ALA A 84 0.44 13.33 13.08
CA ALA A 84 -0.53 13.36 11.99
C ALA A 84 0.03 12.69 10.72
N TYR A 85 1.27 13.02 10.36
CA TYR A 85 1.96 12.42 9.21
C TYR A 85 2.14 10.90 9.39
N VAL A 86 2.51 10.46 10.58
CA VAL A 86 2.67 9.03 10.91
C VAL A 86 1.34 8.29 10.78
N ARG A 87 0.21 8.87 11.22
CA ARG A 87 -1.13 8.28 11.01
C ARG A 87 -1.50 8.17 9.53
N GLN A 88 -1.19 9.19 8.73
CA GLN A 88 -1.46 9.18 7.29
C GLN A 88 -0.67 8.08 6.57
N VAL A 89 0.59 7.88 6.95
CA VAL A 89 1.42 6.79 6.39
C VAL A 89 0.86 5.43 6.81
N ALA A 90 0.39 5.26 8.05
CA ALA A 90 -0.23 4.02 8.51
C ALA A 90 -1.49 3.66 7.71
N GLN A 91 -2.39 4.61 7.51
CA GLN A 91 -3.60 4.44 6.71
C GLN A 91 -3.28 4.06 5.25
N ARG A 92 -2.25 4.67 4.68
CA ARG A 92 -1.82 4.36 3.31
C ARG A 92 -1.24 2.95 3.18
N ILE A 93 -0.57 2.44 4.22
CA ILE A 93 -0.11 1.05 4.27
C ILE A 93 -1.30 0.08 4.34
N GLU A 94 -2.31 0.36 5.17
CA GLU A 94 -3.53 -0.47 5.25
C GLU A 94 -4.23 -0.57 3.88
N LEU A 95 -4.42 0.55 3.18
CA LEU A 95 -5.03 0.57 1.85
C LEU A 95 -4.25 -0.26 0.81
N ILE A 96 -2.91 -0.23 0.87
CA ILE A 96 -2.06 -1.03 -0.01
C ILE A 96 -2.22 -2.52 0.32
N ILE A 97 -2.23 -2.89 1.61
CA ILE A 97 -2.43 -4.29 2.03
C ILE A 97 -3.79 -4.81 1.55
N ASP A 98 -4.86 -4.03 1.70
CA ASP A 98 -6.20 -4.41 1.25
C ASP A 98 -6.29 -4.59 -0.27
N GLY A 99 -5.62 -3.71 -1.03
CA GLY A 99 -5.51 -3.83 -2.49
C GLY A 99 -4.70 -5.04 -2.95
N ILE A 100 -3.78 -5.55 -2.10
CA ILE A 100 -3.04 -6.80 -2.36
C ILE A 100 -3.82 -8.03 -1.88
N ASN A 101 -4.99 -7.93 -1.25
CA ASN A 101 -5.82 -9.10 -0.91
C ASN A 101 -7.03 -9.30 -1.83
N THR A 102 -7.29 -8.35 -2.74
CA THR A 102 -8.26 -8.48 -3.83
C THR A 102 -7.61 -9.02 -5.11
#